data_AF-A0AAE0U8G3-F1
#
_entry.id   AF-A0AAE0U8G3-F1
#
_cell.length_a   1.000
_cell.length_b   1.000
_cell.length_c   1.000
_cell.angle_alpha   90.00
_cell.angle_beta   90.00
_cell.angle_gamma   90.00
#
_symmetry.space_group_name_H-M   'P 1'
#
loop_
_entity.id
_entity.type
_entity.pdbx_description
1 polymer ?
#
loop_
_entity_poly.entity_id
_entity_poly.type
_entity_poly.pdbx_seq_one_letter_code
_entity_poly.pdbx_strand_id
1 'polypeptide(L)'
;MAVEVGSSSGSGGKENGKAAAAAAAGEQQERLPMPSRNPLPLSASQESQVRDIFHARVRGHCAEEIKAFAACALGRTFSAPFVCRGPLHVMNSCMKAHATPEEQDAAREDWFAARMVRQKERERKARRKAEQEAFLREWWGLPEKDREIARKEMEKRKMGERFGGYAAPNRPRIIEDNDDRNGKLGGGGR
;
A
#
# COMPACT_ATOMS: atom_id res chain seq x y z
N MET A 1 58.92 32.62 -16.02
CA MET A 1 59.16 31.32 -15.37
C MET A 1 57.90 30.96 -14.60
N ALA A 2 57.23 29.91 -15.06
CA ALA A 2 55.99 29.39 -14.49
C ALA A 2 56.28 28.43 -13.34
N VAL A 3 55.37 28.34 -12.37
CA VAL A 3 55.13 27.13 -11.59
C VAL A 3 53.61 26.99 -11.46
N GLU A 4 53.11 25.86 -11.94
CA GLU A 4 51.71 25.42 -11.94
C GLU A 4 51.29 24.79 -10.59
N VAL A 5 50.07 24.24 -10.59
CA VAL A 5 49.37 23.34 -9.64
C VAL A 5 48.64 24.03 -8.48
N GLY A 6 47.35 23.79 -8.24
CA GLY A 6 46.41 22.84 -8.80
C GLY A 6 45.13 22.91 -7.97
N SER A 7 44.01 23.20 -8.62
CA SER A 7 42.66 23.14 -8.06
C SER A 7 42.30 21.67 -7.83
N SER A 8 41.89 21.28 -6.63
CA SER A 8 41.29 19.96 -6.42
C SER A 8 40.07 20.05 -5.51
N SER A 9 38.94 20.07 -6.20
CA SER A 9 37.59 19.76 -5.76
C SER A 9 37.51 18.34 -5.19
N GLY A 10 37.02 18.22 -3.95
CA GLY A 10 36.67 16.94 -3.32
C GLY A 10 35.15 16.76 -3.27
N SER A 11 34.54 16.39 -4.39
CA SER A 11 33.13 15.95 -4.43
C SER A 11 33.09 14.46 -4.09
N GLY A 12 32.88 14.15 -2.81
CA GLY A 12 32.78 12.78 -2.31
C GLY A 12 31.49 12.11 -2.77
N GLY A 13 31.64 11.07 -3.59
CA GLY A 13 30.61 10.27 -4.24
C GLY A 13 29.38 9.91 -3.40
N LYS A 14 28.23 10.36 -3.90
CA LYS A 14 26.89 9.98 -3.44
C LYS A 14 26.28 9.00 -4.45
N GLU A 15 26.96 7.89 -4.73
CA GLU A 15 26.54 6.95 -5.79
C GLU A 15 26.01 5.60 -5.29
N ASN A 16 26.15 5.28 -3.99
CA ASN A 16 25.70 3.99 -3.46
C ASN A 16 24.20 3.88 -3.14
N GLY A 17 23.39 4.90 -3.48
CA GLY A 17 21.95 4.92 -3.19
C GLY A 17 21.04 4.38 -4.30
N LYS A 18 21.54 4.28 -5.55
CA LYS A 18 20.70 3.96 -6.71
C LYS A 18 20.65 2.47 -7.05
N ALA A 19 21.66 1.69 -6.64
CA ALA A 19 21.72 0.25 -6.88
C ALA A 19 20.78 -0.56 -5.96
N ALA A 20 20.53 -0.11 -4.73
CA ALA A 20 19.65 -0.81 -3.79
C ALA A 20 18.15 -0.69 -4.13
N ALA A 21 17.75 0.36 -4.86
CA ALA A 21 16.37 0.55 -5.28
C ALA A 21 16.01 -0.27 -6.54
N ALA A 22 16.99 -0.53 -7.42
CA ALA A 22 16.78 -1.31 -8.64
C ALA A 22 16.69 -2.82 -8.37
N ALA A 23 17.36 -3.33 -7.34
CA ALA A 23 17.30 -4.75 -6.96
C ALA A 23 15.94 -5.18 -6.36
N ALA A 24 15.11 -4.24 -5.90
CA ALA A 24 13.78 -4.54 -5.36
C ALA A 24 12.69 -4.69 -6.44
N ALA A 25 12.99 -4.41 -7.71
CA ALA A 25 12.02 -4.42 -8.81
C ALA A 25 11.96 -5.75 -9.59
N GLY A 26 12.85 -6.71 -9.30
CA GLY A 26 13.01 -7.94 -10.09
C GLY A 26 12.64 -9.24 -9.38
N GLU A 27 12.24 -9.21 -8.11
CA GLU A 27 11.82 -10.40 -7.40
C GLU A 27 10.30 -10.53 -7.55
N GLN A 28 9.87 -11.44 -8.44
CA GLN A 28 8.49 -11.89 -8.51
C GLN A 28 8.13 -12.44 -7.12
N GLN A 29 7.54 -11.59 -6.29
CA GLN A 29 7.10 -11.98 -4.96
C GLN A 29 6.14 -13.16 -5.12
N GLU A 30 6.53 -14.28 -4.55
CA GLU A 30 5.78 -15.53 -4.53
C GLU A 30 4.31 -15.23 -4.25
N ARG A 31 3.49 -15.34 -5.30
CA ARG A 31 2.08 -14.97 -5.27
C ARG A 31 1.39 -15.91 -4.30
N LEU A 32 1.17 -15.43 -3.08
CA LEU A 32 0.46 -16.20 -2.08
C LEU A 32 -0.94 -16.53 -2.63
N PRO A 33 -1.41 -17.78 -2.47
CA PRO A 33 -2.70 -18.19 -2.98
C PRO A 33 -3.80 -17.31 -2.38
N MET A 34 -4.62 -16.71 -3.24
CA MET A 34 -5.72 -15.85 -2.84
C MET A 34 -6.70 -16.64 -1.95
N PRO A 35 -7.17 -16.10 -0.81
CA PRO A 35 -8.06 -16.82 0.11
C PRO A 35 -9.41 -17.29 -0.45
N SER A 36 -9.89 -16.76 -1.58
CA SER A 36 -11.01 -17.32 -2.37
C SER A 36 -11.10 -16.62 -3.74
N ARG A 37 -11.63 -17.32 -4.76
CA ARG A 37 -11.90 -16.77 -6.11
C ARG A 37 -13.08 -15.79 -6.20
N ASN A 38 -13.87 -15.66 -5.13
CA ASN A 38 -14.96 -14.71 -5.05
C ASN A 38 -14.38 -13.40 -4.47
N PRO A 39 -14.46 -12.25 -5.19
CA PRO A 39 -13.83 -11.03 -4.71
C PRO A 39 -14.41 -10.65 -3.35
N LEU A 40 -13.56 -10.72 -2.31
CA LEU A 40 -13.90 -10.24 -0.98
C LEU A 40 -14.31 -8.76 -1.10
N PRO A 41 -15.45 -8.35 -0.54
CA PRO A 41 -15.84 -6.94 -0.55
C PRO A 41 -14.79 -6.15 0.24
N LEU A 42 -13.97 -5.39 -0.47
CA LEU A 42 -12.97 -4.51 0.10
C LEU A 42 -13.67 -3.23 0.56
N SER A 43 -13.13 -2.57 1.60
CA SER A 43 -13.62 -1.24 1.95
C SER A 43 -13.27 -0.24 0.85
N ALA A 44 -14.05 0.84 0.69
CA ALA A 44 -13.83 1.83 -0.38
C ALA A 44 -12.38 2.37 -0.44
N SER A 45 -11.73 2.54 0.72
CA SER A 45 -10.32 2.96 0.81
C SER A 45 -9.31 1.88 0.39
N GLN A 46 -9.66 0.60 0.53
CA GLN A 46 -8.83 -0.50 0.07
C GLN A 46 -8.93 -0.64 -1.46
N GLU A 47 -10.14 -0.48 -2.01
CA GLU A 47 -10.36 -0.47 -3.46
C GLU A 47 -9.68 0.70 -4.16
N SER A 48 -9.54 1.86 -3.51
CA SER A 48 -8.75 2.96 -4.08
C SER A 48 -7.27 2.60 -4.17
N GLN A 49 -6.69 1.96 -3.14
CA GLN A 49 -5.30 1.50 -3.18
C GLN A 49 -5.06 0.43 -4.25
N VAL A 50 -6.01 -0.47 -4.45
CA VAL A 50 -5.96 -1.45 -5.55
C VAL A 50 -6.01 -0.73 -6.90
N ARG A 51 -6.89 0.27 -7.06
CA ARG A 51 -6.97 1.09 -8.28
C ARG A 51 -5.67 1.84 -8.56
N ASP A 52 -4.97 2.31 -7.53
CA ASP A 52 -3.68 2.98 -7.70
C ASP A 52 -2.61 2.03 -8.27
N ILE A 53 -2.55 0.78 -7.77
CA ILE A 53 -1.65 -0.26 -8.28
C ILE A 53 -2.01 -0.62 -9.72
N PHE A 54 -3.30 -0.80 -10.00
CA PHE A 54 -3.81 -1.07 -11.35
C PHE A 54 -3.43 0.05 -12.32
N HIS A 55 -3.69 1.32 -11.98
CA HIS A 55 -3.30 2.46 -12.80
C HIS A 55 -1.78 2.59 -12.95
N ALA A 56 -1.00 2.21 -11.95
CA ALA A 56 0.47 2.19 -12.06
C ALA A 56 0.92 1.15 -13.08
N ARG A 57 0.33 -0.06 -13.07
CA ARG A 57 0.65 -1.13 -14.02
C ARG A 57 0.25 -0.78 -15.45
N VAL A 58 -0.98 -0.30 -15.65
CA VAL A 58 -1.47 0.17 -16.97
C VAL A 58 -0.58 1.29 -17.53
N ARG A 59 -0.16 2.25 -16.68
CA ARG A 59 0.78 3.29 -17.08
C ARG A 59 2.19 2.74 -17.39
N GLY A 60 2.60 1.64 -16.76
CA GLY A 60 3.83 0.93 -17.08
C GLY A 60 3.82 0.33 -18.49
N HIS A 61 2.70 -0.31 -18.89
CA HIS A 61 2.55 -0.86 -20.25
C HIS A 61 2.49 0.24 -21.32
N CYS A 62 1.85 1.38 -21.01
CA CYS A 62 1.69 2.50 -21.94
C CYS A 62 2.74 3.60 -21.78
N ALA A 63 3.93 3.29 -21.23
CA ALA A 63 4.93 4.29 -20.86
C ALA A 63 5.40 5.16 -22.04
N GLU A 64 5.57 4.58 -23.22
CA GLU A 64 6.03 5.30 -24.42
C GLU A 64 4.97 6.31 -24.91
N GLU A 65 3.70 5.93 -24.93
CA GLU A 65 2.60 6.82 -25.33
C GLU A 65 2.40 7.96 -24.34
N ILE A 66 2.54 7.67 -23.04
CA ILE A 66 2.50 8.69 -21.98
C ILE A 66 3.66 9.67 -22.14
N LYS A 67 4.85 9.18 -22.49
CA LYS A 67 6.03 10.01 -22.72
C LYS A 67 5.86 10.91 -23.96
N ALA A 68 5.26 10.40 -25.03
CA ALA A 68 4.94 11.19 -26.22
C ALA A 68 3.92 12.30 -25.91
N PHE A 69 2.87 11.99 -25.13
CA PHE A 69 1.92 13.00 -24.65
C PHE A 69 2.59 14.04 -23.74
N ALA A 70 3.42 13.58 -22.79
CA ALA A 70 4.16 14.45 -21.89
C ALA A 70 5.06 15.42 -22.67
N ALA A 71 5.83 14.93 -23.65
CA ALA A 71 6.68 15.76 -24.49
C ALA A 71 5.91 16.88 -25.21
N CYS A 72 4.69 16.60 -25.69
CA CYS A 72 3.84 17.63 -26.30
C CYS A 72 3.27 18.63 -25.27
N ALA A 73 2.96 18.16 -24.06
CA ALA A 73 2.36 18.94 -22.98
C ALA A 73 3.38 19.77 -22.18
N LEU A 74 4.68 19.50 -22.29
CA LEU A 74 5.73 20.31 -21.67
C LEU A 74 5.62 21.77 -22.15
N GLY A 75 5.26 22.67 -21.23
CA GLY A 75 5.10 24.10 -21.50
C GLY A 75 3.73 24.52 -22.06
N ARG A 76 2.75 23.61 -22.17
CA ARG A 76 1.40 23.91 -22.69
C ARG A 76 0.33 23.44 -21.70
N THR A 77 0.13 24.16 -20.60
CA THR A 77 -0.83 23.73 -19.55
C THR A 77 -2.28 23.94 -19.98
N PHE A 78 -2.61 25.08 -20.58
CA PHE A 78 -3.99 25.44 -20.94
C PHE A 78 -4.41 24.95 -22.34
N SER A 79 -3.47 24.91 -23.30
CA SER A 79 -3.75 24.52 -24.68
C SER A 79 -3.44 23.05 -25.01
N ALA A 80 -2.85 22.29 -24.07
CA ALA A 80 -2.58 20.85 -24.23
C ALA A 80 -3.76 20.02 -24.75
N PRO A 81 -5.00 20.13 -24.24
CA PRO A 81 -6.09 19.24 -24.69
C PRO A 81 -6.48 19.46 -26.16
N PHE A 82 -6.17 20.63 -26.73
CA PHE A 82 -6.43 20.95 -28.13
C PHE A 82 -5.22 20.65 -29.02
N VAL A 83 -4.04 21.13 -28.64
CA VAL A 83 -2.80 21.00 -29.45
C VAL A 83 -2.25 19.58 -29.39
N CYS A 84 -2.30 18.93 -28.23
CA CYS A 84 -1.80 17.58 -28.00
C CYS A 84 -2.89 16.51 -28.10
N ARG A 85 -3.99 16.80 -28.82
CA ARG A 85 -5.15 15.92 -28.94
C ARG A 85 -4.81 14.56 -29.59
N GLY A 86 -3.92 14.56 -30.59
CA GLY A 86 -3.41 13.35 -31.23
C GLY A 86 -2.75 12.38 -30.24
N PRO A 87 -1.62 12.75 -29.60
CA PRO A 87 -0.95 11.88 -28.63
C PRO A 87 -1.83 11.57 -27.41
N LEU A 88 -2.73 12.48 -27.01
CA LEU A 88 -3.73 12.21 -25.96
C LEU A 88 -4.66 11.05 -26.33
N HIS A 89 -5.12 10.97 -27.59
CA HIS A 89 -5.96 9.86 -28.04
C HIS A 89 -5.21 8.53 -28.08
N VAL A 90 -3.97 8.52 -28.56
CA VAL A 90 -3.15 7.30 -28.65
C VAL A 90 -2.84 6.74 -27.25
N MET A 91 -2.44 7.61 -26.32
CA MET A 91 -2.26 7.25 -24.91
C MET A 91 -3.53 6.66 -24.29
N ASN A 92 -4.68 7.32 -24.51
CA ASN A 92 -5.95 6.85 -23.97
C ASN A 92 -6.43 5.53 -24.62
N SER A 93 -6.16 5.30 -25.91
CA SER A 93 -6.46 4.01 -26.53
C SER A 93 -5.61 2.88 -25.96
N CYS A 94 -4.31 3.12 -25.71
CA CYS A 94 -3.45 2.15 -25.06
C CYS A 94 -3.96 1.82 -23.64
N MET A 95 -4.27 2.86 -22.85
CA MET A 95 -4.77 2.66 -21.49
C MET A 95 -6.07 1.86 -21.46
N LYS A 96 -6.99 2.09 -22.42
CA LYS A 96 -8.23 1.33 -22.54
C LYS A 96 -8.01 -0.12 -22.95
N ALA A 97 -7.03 -0.40 -23.82
CA ALA A 97 -6.71 -1.76 -24.25
C ALA A 97 -6.18 -2.62 -23.09
N HIS A 98 -5.40 -2.03 -22.18
CA HIS A 98 -4.87 -2.72 -20.99
C HIS A 98 -5.78 -2.63 -19.76
N ALA A 99 -6.92 -1.95 -19.85
CA ALA A 99 -7.88 -1.86 -18.75
C ALA A 99 -8.80 -3.09 -18.69
N THR A 100 -8.20 -4.28 -18.55
CA THR A 100 -8.94 -5.55 -18.48
C THR A 100 -9.33 -5.90 -17.04
N PRO A 101 -10.44 -6.63 -16.82
CA PRO A 101 -10.78 -7.17 -15.50
C PRO A 101 -9.70 -8.09 -14.94
N GLU A 102 -9.01 -8.84 -15.80
CA GLU A 102 -7.91 -9.73 -15.42
C GLU A 102 -6.73 -8.96 -14.80
N GLU A 103 -6.36 -7.81 -15.37
CA GLU A 103 -5.34 -6.94 -14.81
C GLU A 103 -5.78 -6.33 -13.48
N GLN A 104 -7.08 -6.06 -13.31
CA GLN A 104 -7.62 -5.58 -12.05
C GLN A 104 -7.57 -6.65 -10.95
N ASP A 105 -7.87 -7.90 -11.28
CA ASP A 105 -7.74 -9.02 -10.33
C ASP A 105 -6.28 -9.32 -10.00
N ALA A 106 -5.38 -9.28 -10.98
CA ALA A 106 -3.94 -9.40 -10.73
C ALA A 106 -3.39 -8.22 -9.91
N ALA A 107 -3.95 -7.02 -10.01
CA ALA A 107 -3.61 -5.90 -9.14
C ALA A 107 -4.14 -6.08 -7.71
N ARG A 108 -5.30 -6.74 -7.54
CA ARG A 108 -5.82 -7.14 -6.22
C ARG A 108 -4.89 -8.15 -5.57
N GLU A 109 -4.46 -9.17 -6.31
CA GLU A 109 -3.49 -10.17 -5.84
C GLU A 109 -2.21 -9.53 -5.33
N ASP A 110 -1.62 -8.64 -6.12
CA ASP A 110 -0.42 -7.90 -5.73
C ASP A 110 -0.66 -7.04 -4.48
N TRP A 111 -1.82 -6.39 -4.35
CA TRP A 111 -2.16 -5.61 -3.16
C TRP A 111 -2.26 -6.48 -1.90
N PHE A 112 -2.83 -7.68 -2.02
CA PHE A 112 -2.89 -8.67 -0.95
C PHE A 112 -1.50 -9.22 -0.59
N ALA A 113 -0.66 -9.55 -1.58
CA ALA A 113 0.71 -9.99 -1.36
C ALA A 113 1.55 -8.89 -0.66
N ALA A 114 1.46 -7.65 -1.16
CA ALA A 114 2.13 -6.50 -0.59
C ALA A 114 1.65 -6.19 0.84
N ARG A 115 0.44 -6.59 1.25
CA ARG A 115 -0.01 -6.46 2.65
C ARG A 115 0.82 -7.30 3.60
N MET A 116 1.12 -8.55 3.24
CA MET A 116 1.98 -9.43 4.05
C MET A 116 3.41 -8.90 4.12
N VAL A 117 3.90 -8.34 3.01
CA VAL A 117 5.20 -7.66 2.97
C VAL A 117 5.21 -6.44 3.89
N ARG A 118 4.17 -5.58 3.83
CA ARG A 118 4.01 -4.42 4.72
C ARG A 118 3.95 -4.82 6.19
N GLN A 119 3.28 -5.92 6.53
CA GLN A 119 3.24 -6.49 7.88
C GLN A 119 4.65 -6.89 8.35
N LYS A 120 5.37 -7.72 7.59
CA LYS A 120 6.74 -8.12 7.90
C LYS A 120 7.69 -6.93 8.04
N GLU A 121 7.52 -5.89 7.20
CA GLU A 121 8.31 -4.67 7.28
C GLU A 121 8.02 -3.88 8.56
N ARG A 122 6.75 -3.76 8.97
CA ARG A 122 6.34 -3.12 10.23
C ARG A 122 6.91 -3.88 11.43
N GLU A 123 6.85 -5.21 11.43
CA GLU A 123 7.45 -6.04 12.48
C GLU A 123 8.97 -5.84 12.57
N ARG A 124 9.65 -5.82 11.42
CA ARG A 124 11.10 -5.55 11.35
C ARG A 124 11.45 -4.16 11.88
N LYS A 125 10.69 -3.13 11.50
CA LYS A 125 10.87 -1.75 12.01
C LYS A 125 10.57 -1.67 13.51
N ALA A 126 9.54 -2.35 13.99
CA ALA A 126 9.19 -2.41 15.41
C ALA A 126 10.26 -3.14 16.23
N ARG A 127 10.88 -4.19 15.68
CA ARG A 127 12.02 -4.86 16.33
C ARG A 127 13.22 -3.94 16.45
N ARG A 128 13.62 -3.27 15.35
CA ARG A 128 14.71 -2.29 15.37
C ARG A 128 14.44 -1.13 16.33
N LYS A 129 13.21 -0.63 16.39
CA LYS A 129 12.82 0.40 17.35
C LYS A 129 12.90 -0.09 18.80
N ALA A 130 12.51 -1.33 19.07
CA ALA A 130 12.62 -1.92 20.40
C ALA A 130 14.09 -2.11 20.83
N GLU A 131 14.96 -2.53 19.90
CA GLU A 131 16.41 -2.60 20.12
C GLU A 131 16.99 -1.20 20.39
N GLN A 132 16.59 -0.19 19.61
CA GLN A 132 16.99 1.20 19.84
C GLN A 132 16.50 1.75 21.18
N GLU A 133 15.24 1.48 21.56
CA GLU A 133 14.69 1.89 22.86
C GLU A 133 15.42 1.21 24.02
N ALA A 134 15.76 -0.09 23.89
CA ALA A 134 16.54 -0.82 24.88
C ALA A 134 17.96 -0.22 25.04
N PHE A 135 18.65 0.01 23.92
CA PHE A 135 19.98 0.64 23.92
C PHE A 135 19.95 2.06 24.51
N LEU A 136 18.98 2.89 24.10
CA LEU A 136 18.80 4.24 24.65
C LEU A 136 18.51 4.21 26.16
N ARG A 137 17.73 3.24 26.64
CA ARG A 137 17.37 3.11 28.05
C ARG A 137 18.56 2.69 28.90
N GLU A 138 19.36 1.73 28.41
CA GLU A 138 20.63 1.31 29.02
C GLU A 138 21.63 2.47 29.05
N TRP A 139 21.79 3.17 27.92
CA TRP A 139 22.68 4.32 27.79
C TRP A 139 22.33 5.46 28.76
N TRP A 140 21.03 5.71 28.99
CA TRP A 140 20.56 6.74 29.92
C TRP A 140 20.41 6.26 31.38
N GLY A 141 20.74 5.00 31.68
CA GLY A 141 20.66 4.46 33.05
C GLY A 141 19.24 4.44 33.65
N LEU A 142 18.20 4.39 32.81
CA LEU A 142 16.83 4.29 33.31
C LEU A 142 16.57 2.87 33.86
N PRO A 143 15.77 2.72 34.95
CA PRO A 143 15.40 1.41 35.52
C PRO A 143 14.78 0.48 34.47
N GLU A 144 14.72 -0.84 34.65
CA GLU A 144 13.94 -1.68 33.73
C GLU A 144 12.49 -1.21 33.60
N LYS A 145 11.89 -1.33 32.40
CA LYS A 145 10.48 -0.97 32.19
C LYS A 145 9.62 -1.91 33.02
N ASP A 146 8.68 -1.38 33.82
CA ASP A 146 7.81 -2.21 34.68
C ASP A 146 7.25 -3.41 33.91
N ARG A 147 7.42 -4.61 34.48
CA ARG A 147 7.14 -5.88 33.79
C ARG A 147 5.69 -5.97 33.29
N GLU A 148 4.75 -5.32 33.98
CA GLU A 148 3.35 -5.23 33.56
C GLU A 148 3.13 -4.32 32.34
N ILE A 149 3.85 -3.19 32.26
CA ILE A 149 3.79 -2.26 31.13
C ILE A 149 4.41 -2.94 29.90
N ALA A 150 5.54 -3.62 30.07
CA ALA A 150 6.16 -4.42 29.02
C ALA A 150 5.24 -5.55 28.53
N ARG A 151 4.53 -6.24 29.43
CA ARG A 151 3.56 -7.28 29.08
C ARG A 151 2.39 -6.74 28.27
N LYS A 152 1.79 -5.61 28.69
CA LYS A 152 0.69 -4.94 27.97
C LYS A 152 1.13 -4.45 26.59
N GLU A 153 2.34 -3.90 26.46
CA GLU A 153 2.88 -3.50 25.16
C GLU A 153 3.16 -4.69 24.24
N MET A 154 3.68 -5.80 24.77
CA MET A 154 3.87 -7.03 24.00
C MET A 154 2.54 -7.63 23.55
N GLU A 155 1.51 -7.64 24.39
CA GLU A 155 0.15 -8.08 24.02
C GLU A 155 -0.46 -7.18 22.94
N LYS A 156 -0.30 -5.85 23.05
CA LYS A 156 -0.74 -4.90 22.03
C LYS A 156 0.00 -5.05 20.70
N ARG A 157 1.29 -5.40 20.74
CA ARG A 157 2.09 -5.72 19.53
C ARG A 157 1.70 -7.06 18.90
N LYS A 158 1.28 -8.05 19.71
CA LYS A 158 0.78 -9.35 19.23
C LYS A 158 -0.64 -9.26 18.67
N MET A 159 -1.41 -8.26 19.09
CA MET A 159 -2.76 -7.97 18.57
C MET A 159 -2.66 -7.42 17.14
N GLY A 160 -2.43 -8.30 16.17
CA GLY A 160 -2.20 -7.97 14.76
C GLY A 160 -3.44 -7.45 14.03
N GLU A 161 -3.26 -6.62 13.00
CA GLU A 161 -4.38 -6.04 12.22
C GLU A 161 -5.28 -7.11 11.58
N ARG A 162 -6.52 -7.24 12.07
CA ARG A 162 -7.58 -8.06 11.45
C ARG A 162 -8.24 -7.32 10.27
N PHE A 163 -8.69 -8.06 9.26
CA PHE A 163 -9.57 -7.53 8.20
C PHE A 163 -10.85 -6.95 8.83
N GLY A 164 -11.20 -5.69 8.53
CA GLY A 164 -12.36 -4.99 9.10
C GLY A 164 -12.12 -4.25 10.43
N GLY A 165 -10.89 -4.25 10.96
CA GLY A 165 -10.57 -3.60 12.24
C GLY A 165 -11.09 -4.37 13.45
N TYR A 166 -10.79 -3.86 14.65
CA TYR A 166 -11.38 -4.38 15.87
C TYR A 166 -12.73 -3.72 16.11
N ALA A 167 -13.71 -4.50 16.58
CA ALA A 167 -14.94 -3.92 17.10
C ALA A 167 -14.56 -2.91 18.18
N ALA A 168 -15.12 -1.70 18.09
CA ALA A 168 -14.95 -0.70 19.14
C ALA A 168 -15.35 -1.34 20.48
N PRO A 169 -14.57 -1.16 21.57
CA PRO A 169 -14.82 -1.82 22.84
C PRO A 169 -16.25 -1.62 23.37
N ASN A 170 -16.88 -0.49 22.99
CA ASN A 170 -18.20 -0.07 23.45
C ASN A 170 -19.33 -0.20 22.39
N ARG A 171 -19.18 -1.02 21.34
CA ARG A 171 -20.29 -1.28 20.40
C ARG A 171 -21.11 -2.48 20.90
N PRO A 172 -22.42 -2.32 21.22
CA PRO A 172 -23.27 -3.46 21.54
C PRO A 172 -23.37 -4.39 20.32
N ARG A 173 -23.19 -5.69 20.52
CA ARG A 173 -23.48 -6.70 19.49
C ARG A 173 -25.00 -6.82 19.40
N ILE A 174 -25.57 -6.53 18.24
CA ILE A 174 -26.99 -6.80 17.99
C ILE A 174 -27.12 -8.33 17.92
N ILE A 175 -27.82 -8.91 18.89
CA ILE A 175 -28.29 -10.29 18.84
C ILE A 175 -29.61 -10.20 18.08
N GLU A 176 -29.64 -10.68 16.83
CA GLU A 176 -30.89 -10.81 16.08
C GLU A 176 -31.62 -12.05 16.59
N ASP A 177 -32.53 -11.88 17.55
CA ASP A 177 -33.49 -12.92 17.92
C ASP A 177 -34.53 -13.06 16.79
N ASN A 178 -34.34 -14.07 15.94
CA ASN A 178 -35.33 -14.55 14.97
C ASN A 178 -36.13 -15.69 15.59
N ASP A 179 -37.02 -15.38 16.53
CA ASP A 179 -38.03 -16.31 17.04
C ASP A 179 -39.24 -15.47 17.48
N ASP A 180 -40.23 -15.27 16.61
CA ASP A 180 -41.64 -14.95 16.95
C ASP A 180 -42.51 -14.61 15.71
N ARG A 181 -42.41 -15.37 14.61
CA ARG A 181 -43.40 -15.31 13.50
C ARG A 181 -44.07 -16.63 13.17
N ASN A 182 -44.25 -17.50 14.16
CA ASN A 182 -45.11 -18.67 13.99
C ASN A 182 -45.94 -18.90 15.25
N GLY A 183 -47.14 -18.29 15.33
CA GLY A 183 -48.01 -18.55 16.48
C GLY A 183 -49.15 -17.56 16.74
N LYS A 184 -49.96 -17.19 15.76
CA LYS A 184 -51.36 -16.77 16.05
C LYS A 184 -52.28 -16.91 14.85
N LEU A 185 -52.64 -18.15 14.54
CA LEU A 185 -53.94 -18.46 13.94
C LEU A 185 -54.95 -18.58 15.09
N GLY A 186 -56.10 -17.91 14.95
CA GLY A 186 -57.35 -18.28 15.63
C GLY A 186 -57.94 -17.26 16.61
N GLY A 187 -59.18 -16.85 16.35
CA GLY A 187 -60.10 -16.28 17.35
C GLY A 187 -60.83 -15.01 16.88
N GLY A 188 -62.05 -15.15 16.37
CA GLY A 188 -62.88 -14.05 15.84
C GLY A 188 -63.73 -13.31 16.87
N GLY A 189 -64.58 -12.40 16.37
CA GLY A 189 -65.69 -11.86 17.15
C GLY A 189 -66.05 -10.41 16.84
N ARG A 190 -67.02 -10.26 15.92
CA ARG A 190 -67.90 -9.09 15.64
C ARG A 190 -67.31 -7.89 14.91
#